data_AF-X1IR69-F1
#
_entry.id   AF-X1IR69-F1
#
_cell.length_a   1.000
_cell.length_b   1.000
_cell.length_c   1.000
_cell.angle_alpha   90.00
_cell.angle_beta   90.00
_cell.angle_gamma   90.00
#
_symmetry.space_group_name_H-M   'P 1'
#
loop_
_entity.id
_entity.type
_entity.pdbx_description
1 polymer ?
#
loop_
_entity_poly.entity_id
_entity_poly.type
_entity_poly.pdbx_seq_one_letter_code
_entity_poly.pdbx_strand_id
1 'polypeptide(L)'
;MKLGDLLLSQGKHERSIAYYTRFREENPGSPLAEKAGYHLAYSLLKLGKLEDSLSTASELLDLFPQGNQRRQLMQLKIKVLSELNRVREARIAAEQCVNLYPEDIQARLDLIKLLFAEKDTKRVIREGTSLSTSFPEHEKEYPSLFLRGQFLLGLSSLIEGSNELALSALAAITPERTEKANLVWLLPYSRYYYGWALFRLKRFADAAKVLGSFILSYPDHPLKGNTLYLAGWCHFNQEEYSKAVSFFSRLSEEEDDLGLK
;
A
#
# COMPACT_ATOMS: atom_id res chain seq x y z
N MET A 1 16.65 -19.79 23.65
CA MET A 1 15.53 -19.30 22.82
C MET A 1 14.28 -18.91 23.62
N LYS A 2 13.64 -19.80 24.39
CA LYS A 2 12.33 -19.52 25.06
C LYS A 2 12.27 -18.22 25.89
N LEU A 3 13.35 -17.87 26.60
CA LEU A 3 13.40 -16.63 27.39
C LEU A 3 13.35 -15.38 26.49
N GLY A 4 14.11 -15.36 25.39
CA GLY A 4 14.05 -14.27 24.40
C GLY A 4 12.66 -14.14 23.78
N ASP A 5 12.04 -15.26 23.44
CA ASP A 5 10.72 -15.28 22.81
C ASP A 5 9.65 -14.73 23.77
N LEU A 6 9.77 -15.01 25.08
CA LEU A 6 8.92 -14.43 26.13
C LEU A 6 9.16 -12.92 26.31
N LEU A 7 10.42 -12.47 26.26
CA LEU A 7 10.74 -11.04 26.34
C LEU A 7 10.14 -10.27 25.16
N LEU A 8 10.19 -10.86 23.96
CA LEU A 8 9.56 -10.32 22.77
C LEU A 8 8.04 -10.23 22.90
N SER A 9 7.38 -11.28 23.38
CA SER A 9 5.92 -11.28 23.54
C SER A 9 5.44 -10.27 24.59
N GLN A 10 6.30 -9.95 25.57
CA GLN A 10 6.07 -8.91 26.57
C GLN A 10 6.45 -7.49 26.11
N GLY A 11 6.92 -7.32 24.87
CA GLY A 11 7.38 -6.02 24.35
C GLY A 11 8.66 -5.48 25.01
N LYS A 12 9.40 -6.32 25.75
CA LYS A 12 10.63 -5.93 26.46
C LYS A 12 11.83 -5.96 25.50
N HIS A 13 11.79 -5.10 24.48
CA HIS A 13 12.72 -5.11 23.34
C HIS A 13 14.19 -4.91 23.75
N GLU A 14 14.47 -4.07 24.75
CA GLU A 14 15.86 -3.88 25.23
C GLU A 14 16.44 -5.16 25.83
N ARG A 15 15.63 -5.88 26.63
CA ARG A 15 16.05 -7.14 27.25
C ARG A 15 16.14 -8.26 26.22
N SER A 16 15.25 -8.28 25.22
CA SER A 16 15.33 -9.29 24.14
C SER A 16 16.59 -9.08 23.30
N ILE A 17 16.98 -7.83 23.00
CA ILE A 17 18.25 -7.52 22.33
C ILE A 17 19.42 -8.11 23.11
N ALA A 18 19.57 -7.76 24.39
CA ALA A 18 20.68 -8.25 25.22
C ALA A 18 20.73 -9.79 25.25
N TYR A 19 19.57 -10.44 25.33
CA TYR A 19 19.48 -11.90 25.30
C TYR A 19 19.93 -12.50 23.96
N TYR A 20 19.40 -12.00 22.83
CA TYR A 20 19.69 -12.57 21.52
C TYR A 20 21.11 -12.26 21.03
N THR A 21 21.66 -11.09 21.38
CA THR A 21 23.07 -10.76 21.14
C THR A 21 23.97 -11.79 21.82
N ARG A 22 23.79 -11.96 23.14
CA ARG A 22 24.56 -12.95 23.93
C ARG A 22 24.39 -14.37 23.39
N PHE A 23 23.17 -14.76 23.04
CA PHE A 23 22.92 -16.10 22.50
C PHE A 23 23.69 -16.36 21.20
N ARG A 24 23.76 -15.38 20.29
CA ARG A 24 24.52 -15.49 19.04
C ARG A 24 26.03 -15.57 19.29
N GLU A 25 26.55 -14.77 20.22
CA GLU A 25 27.98 -14.78 20.59
C GLU A 25 28.41 -16.12 21.20
N GLU A 26 27.57 -16.70 22.07
CA GLU A 26 27.85 -17.99 22.71
C GLU A 26 27.61 -19.19 21.76
N ASN A 27 26.84 -19.02 20.68
CA ASN A 27 26.40 -20.12 19.80
C ASN A 27 26.47 -19.79 18.29
N PRO A 28 27.60 -19.32 17.75
CA PRO A 28 27.68 -18.76 16.39
C PRO A 28 27.38 -19.77 15.27
N GLY A 29 27.66 -21.06 15.47
CA GLY A 29 27.37 -22.14 14.50
C GLY A 29 26.02 -22.82 14.70
N SER A 30 25.19 -22.36 15.64
CA SER A 30 23.90 -23.01 15.93
C SER A 30 22.91 -22.80 14.77
N PRO A 31 22.12 -23.81 14.38
CA PRO A 31 20.98 -23.60 13.47
C PRO A 31 19.97 -22.58 14.00
N LEU A 32 19.98 -22.30 15.31
CA LEU A 32 19.13 -21.30 15.96
C LEU A 32 19.72 -19.88 15.91
N ALA A 33 20.98 -19.72 15.50
CA ALA A 33 21.65 -18.42 15.42
C ALA A 33 20.95 -17.49 14.41
N GLU A 34 20.50 -18.03 13.28
CA GLU A 34 19.71 -17.27 12.29
C GLU A 34 18.39 -16.78 12.91
N LYS A 35 17.64 -17.66 13.59
CA LYS A 35 16.38 -17.31 14.26
C LYS A 35 16.59 -16.27 15.36
N ALA A 36 17.63 -16.43 16.18
CA ALA A 36 17.99 -15.45 17.20
C ALA A 36 18.36 -14.10 16.58
N GLY A 37 19.11 -14.11 15.48
CA GLY A 37 19.47 -12.92 14.72
C GLY A 37 18.27 -12.20 14.13
N TYR A 38 17.30 -12.93 13.56
CA TYR A 38 16.04 -12.33 13.12
C TYR A 38 15.31 -11.63 14.27
N HIS A 39 15.18 -12.29 15.43
CA HIS A 39 14.53 -11.71 16.59
C HIS A 39 15.29 -10.52 17.18
N LEU A 40 16.62 -10.52 17.11
CA LEU A 40 17.47 -9.39 17.45
C LEU A 40 17.18 -8.20 16.53
N ALA A 41 17.29 -8.39 15.21
CA ALA A 41 17.02 -7.35 14.21
C ALA A 41 15.59 -6.79 14.37
N TYR A 42 14.60 -7.66 14.55
CA TYR A 42 13.22 -7.24 14.82
C TYR A 42 13.09 -6.40 16.10
N SER A 43 13.79 -6.77 17.18
CA SER A 43 13.77 -6.01 18.42
C SER A 43 14.42 -4.63 18.25
N LEU A 44 15.50 -4.54 17.47
CA LEU A 44 16.18 -3.28 17.12
C LEU A 44 15.25 -2.35 16.33
N LEU A 45 14.57 -2.87 15.31
CA LEU A 45 13.53 -2.15 14.57
C LEU A 45 12.46 -1.59 15.52
N LYS A 46 11.96 -2.39 16.47
CA LYS A 46 10.93 -1.94 17.41
C LYS A 46 11.37 -0.85 18.38
N LEU A 47 12.66 -0.72 18.63
CA LEU A 47 13.24 0.39 19.41
C LEU A 47 13.64 1.60 18.55
N GLY A 48 13.37 1.58 17.24
CA GLY A 48 13.80 2.64 16.32
C GLY A 48 15.31 2.66 16.05
N LYS A 49 16.04 1.60 16.45
CA LYS A 49 17.47 1.42 16.14
C LYS A 49 17.63 0.87 14.73
N LEU A 50 17.25 1.69 13.75
CA LEU A 50 17.06 1.29 12.37
C LEU A 50 18.37 0.84 11.70
N GLU A 51 19.47 1.58 11.88
CA GLU A 51 20.77 1.22 11.27
C GLU A 51 21.33 -0.09 11.87
N ASP A 52 21.23 -0.28 13.19
CA ASP A 52 21.63 -1.54 13.84
C ASP A 52 20.79 -2.72 13.33
N SER A 53 19.48 -2.50 13.17
CA SER A 53 18.56 -3.49 12.61
C SER A 53 18.93 -3.84 11.17
N LEU A 54 19.27 -2.84 10.35
CA LEU A 54 19.65 -3.02 8.95
C LEU A 54 20.97 -3.78 8.82
N SER A 55 21.95 -3.41 9.63
CA SER A 55 23.25 -4.06 9.72
C SER A 55 23.09 -5.54 10.09
N THR A 56 22.36 -5.81 11.18
CA THR A 56 22.09 -7.18 11.66
C THR A 56 21.36 -8.01 10.60
N ALA A 57 20.33 -7.46 9.96
CA ALA A 57 19.57 -8.19 8.93
C ALA A 57 20.41 -8.49 7.69
N SER A 58 21.27 -7.55 7.27
CA SER A 58 22.15 -7.75 6.11
C SER A 58 23.22 -8.79 6.40
N GLU A 59 23.87 -8.73 7.57
CA GLU A 59 24.84 -9.72 8.03
C GLU A 59 24.24 -11.14 7.99
N LEU A 60 23.02 -11.32 8.49
CA LEU A 60 22.36 -12.63 8.51
C LEU A 60 21.98 -13.13 7.11
N LEU A 61 21.59 -12.24 6.20
CA LEU A 61 21.30 -12.62 4.81
C LEU A 61 22.54 -13.07 4.05
N ASP A 62 23.72 -12.55 4.41
CA ASP A 62 25.02 -12.93 3.85
C ASP A 62 25.54 -14.24 4.47
N LEU A 63 25.39 -14.39 5.80
CA LEU A 63 25.81 -15.60 6.53
C LEU A 63 24.92 -16.81 6.24
N PHE A 64 23.62 -16.59 6.00
CA PHE A 64 22.65 -17.64 5.74
C PHE A 64 21.93 -17.45 4.39
N PRO A 65 22.62 -17.60 3.24
CA PRO A 65 22.02 -17.38 1.91
C PRO A 65 20.83 -18.29 1.58
N GLN A 66 20.70 -19.42 2.26
CA GLN A 66 19.60 -20.39 2.13
C GLN A 66 18.93 -20.66 3.49
N GLY A 67 19.01 -19.69 4.41
CA GLY A 67 18.47 -19.82 5.76
C GLY A 67 16.94 -19.86 5.81
N ASN A 68 16.40 -20.45 6.88
CA ASN A 68 14.96 -20.63 7.07
C ASN A 68 14.24 -19.31 7.37
N GLN A 69 14.96 -18.28 7.79
CA GLN A 69 14.44 -16.92 8.05
C GLN A 69 14.75 -15.96 6.91
N ARG A 70 15.32 -16.42 5.80
CA ARG A 70 15.73 -15.56 4.69
C ARG A 70 14.61 -14.64 4.22
N ARG A 71 13.41 -15.18 3.96
CA ARG A 71 12.24 -14.38 3.53
C ARG A 71 11.89 -13.31 4.58
N GLN A 72 11.78 -13.69 5.85
CA GLN A 72 11.45 -12.77 6.95
C GLN A 72 12.53 -11.68 7.14
N LEU A 73 13.80 -12.03 6.98
CA LEU A 73 14.93 -11.08 7.04
C LEU A 73 14.90 -10.11 5.85
N MET A 74 14.56 -10.58 4.65
CA MET A 74 14.38 -9.71 3.48
C MET A 74 13.20 -8.74 3.69
N GLN A 75 12.05 -9.24 4.17
CA GLN A 75 10.90 -8.39 4.53
C GLN A 75 11.27 -7.35 5.59
N LEU A 76 12.00 -7.76 6.64
CA LEU A 76 12.48 -6.84 7.68
C LEU A 76 13.41 -5.77 7.09
N LYS A 77 14.36 -6.17 6.24
CA LYS A 77 15.29 -5.25 5.56
C LYS A 77 14.55 -4.21 4.71
N ILE A 78 13.56 -4.63 3.92
CA ILE A 78 12.71 -3.72 3.11
C ILE A 78 12.02 -2.70 4.01
N LYS A 79 11.44 -3.17 5.12
CA LYS A 79 10.75 -2.32 6.08
C LYS A 79 11.69 -1.30 6.74
N VAL A 80 12.85 -1.76 7.22
CA VAL A 80 13.86 -0.89 7.85
C VAL A 80 14.36 0.17 6.86
N LEU A 81 14.67 -0.22 5.63
CA LEU A 81 15.10 0.71 4.58
C LEU A 81 14.02 1.74 4.24
N SER A 82 12.75 1.32 4.26
CA SER A 82 11.61 2.21 4.04
C SER A 82 11.45 3.22 5.17
N GLU A 83 11.61 2.79 6.44
CA GLU A 83 11.57 3.68 7.61
C GLU A 83 12.77 4.66 7.65
N LEU A 84 13.92 4.25 7.11
CA LEU A 84 15.09 5.13 6.90
C LEU A 84 14.94 6.08 5.71
N ASN A 85 13.82 6.03 4.97
CA ASN A 85 13.61 6.78 3.73
C ASN A 85 14.68 6.49 2.63
N ARG A 86 15.33 5.32 2.69
CA ARG A 86 16.29 4.85 1.69
C ARG A 86 15.57 4.15 0.54
N VAL A 87 14.69 4.90 -0.14
CA VAL A 87 13.68 4.38 -1.09
C VAL A 87 14.30 3.48 -2.17
N ARG A 88 15.41 3.89 -2.79
CA ARG A 88 16.06 3.12 -3.85
C ARG A 88 16.56 1.76 -3.37
N GLU A 89 17.16 1.72 -2.19
CA GLU A 89 17.68 0.47 -1.61
C GLU A 89 16.53 -0.43 -1.14
N ALA A 90 15.47 0.16 -0.57
CA ALA A 90 14.26 -0.58 -0.23
C ALA A 90 13.65 -1.23 -1.48
N ARG A 91 13.59 -0.50 -2.61
CA ARG A 91 13.07 -1.03 -3.88
C ARG A 91 13.91 -2.20 -4.37
N ILE A 92 15.23 -2.07 -4.40
CA ILE A 92 16.13 -3.15 -4.83
C ILE A 92 15.95 -4.39 -3.94
N ALA A 93 15.86 -4.22 -2.62
CA ALA A 93 15.62 -5.31 -1.69
C ALA A 93 14.24 -5.96 -1.92
N ALA A 94 13.21 -5.17 -2.20
CA ALA A 94 11.86 -5.66 -2.50
C ALA A 94 11.80 -6.44 -3.82
N GLU A 95 12.48 -5.96 -4.86
CA GLU A 95 12.61 -6.68 -6.14
C GLU A 95 13.30 -8.03 -5.95
N GLN A 96 14.40 -8.06 -5.21
CA GLN A 96 15.09 -9.32 -4.90
C GLN A 96 14.17 -10.28 -4.14
N CYS A 97 13.40 -9.79 -3.18
CA CYS A 97 12.48 -10.60 -2.40
C CYS A 97 11.35 -11.16 -3.27
N VAL A 98 10.72 -10.34 -4.11
CA VAL A 98 9.65 -10.77 -5.04
C VAL A 98 10.17 -11.75 -6.08
N ASN A 99 11.41 -11.61 -6.55
CA ASN A 99 12.00 -12.55 -7.50
C ASN A 99 12.28 -13.92 -6.87
N LEU A 100 12.68 -13.97 -5.59
CA LEU A 100 12.95 -15.21 -4.86
C LEU A 100 11.68 -15.86 -4.28
N TYR A 101 10.71 -15.05 -3.88
CA TYR A 101 9.45 -15.46 -3.27
C TYR A 101 8.28 -14.77 -3.99
N PRO A 102 7.94 -15.17 -5.23
CA PRO A 102 6.88 -14.53 -6.01
C PRO A 102 5.51 -14.54 -5.33
N GLU A 103 5.24 -15.55 -4.49
CA GLU A 103 4.03 -15.70 -3.69
C GLU A 103 3.97 -14.76 -2.47
N ASP A 104 5.06 -14.07 -2.12
CA ASP A 104 5.07 -13.15 -1.00
C ASP A 104 4.32 -11.85 -1.35
N ILE A 105 3.01 -11.84 -1.07
CA ILE A 105 2.16 -10.67 -1.30
C ILE A 105 2.62 -9.43 -0.54
N GLN A 106 3.20 -9.58 0.66
CA GLN A 106 3.65 -8.43 1.45
C GLN A 106 4.85 -7.77 0.76
N ALA A 107 5.84 -8.56 0.37
CA ALA A 107 7.00 -8.07 -0.39
C ALA A 107 6.57 -7.43 -1.72
N ARG A 108 5.61 -8.04 -2.43
CA ARG A 108 5.07 -7.48 -3.68
C ARG A 108 4.34 -6.16 -3.46
N LEU A 109 3.52 -6.05 -2.42
CA LEU A 109 2.84 -4.80 -2.10
C LEU A 109 3.85 -3.70 -1.71
N ASP A 110 4.90 -4.04 -0.97
CA ASP A 110 5.94 -3.07 -0.63
C ASP A 110 6.72 -2.62 -1.86
N LEU A 111 7.02 -3.53 -2.80
CA LEU A 111 7.56 -3.16 -4.11
C LEU A 111 6.64 -2.19 -4.88
N ILE A 112 5.34 -2.50 -4.96
CA ILE A 112 4.33 -1.65 -5.62
C ILE A 112 4.32 -0.24 -5.02
N LYS A 113 4.34 -0.11 -3.68
CA LYS A 113 4.37 1.20 -3.00
C LYS A 113 5.66 1.97 -3.31
N LEU A 114 6.81 1.30 -3.29
CA LEU A 114 8.11 1.92 -3.57
C LEU A 114 8.20 2.41 -5.01
N LEU A 115 7.73 1.60 -5.98
CA LEU A 115 7.62 2.00 -7.38
C LEU A 115 6.68 3.20 -7.56
N PHE A 116 5.54 3.21 -6.86
CA PHE A 116 4.61 4.33 -6.90
C PHE A 116 5.24 5.62 -6.35
N ALA A 117 5.99 5.52 -5.25
CA ALA A 117 6.72 6.66 -4.68
C ALA A 117 7.80 7.21 -5.63
N GLU A 118 8.47 6.33 -6.39
CA GLU A 118 9.42 6.70 -7.45
C GLU A 118 8.75 7.15 -8.76
N LYS A 119 7.40 7.13 -8.83
CA LYS A 119 6.59 7.44 -10.02
C LYS A 119 6.83 6.47 -11.20
N ASP A 120 7.33 5.27 -10.94
CA ASP A 120 7.44 4.19 -11.94
C ASP A 120 6.10 3.46 -12.08
N THR A 121 5.10 4.18 -12.57
CA THR A 121 3.71 3.75 -12.76
C THR A 121 3.58 2.54 -13.68
N LYS A 122 4.44 2.42 -14.70
CA LYS A 122 4.44 1.26 -15.61
C LYS A 122 4.78 -0.04 -14.89
N ARG A 123 5.75 -0.01 -13.98
CA ARG A 123 6.07 -1.18 -13.16
C ARG A 123 5.04 -1.42 -12.06
N VAL A 124 4.45 -0.37 -11.48
CA VAL A 124 3.28 -0.54 -10.58
C VAL A 124 2.17 -1.31 -11.28
N ILE A 125 1.86 -0.97 -12.53
CA ILE A 125 0.82 -1.67 -13.31
C ILE A 125 1.19 -3.14 -13.50
N ARG A 126 2.44 -3.44 -13.87
CA ARG A 126 2.91 -4.81 -14.08
C ARG A 126 2.78 -5.66 -12.82
N GLU A 127 3.33 -5.17 -11.69
CA GLU A 127 3.32 -5.90 -10.42
C GLU A 127 1.91 -6.01 -9.83
N GLY A 128 1.11 -4.95 -9.92
CA GLY A 128 -0.29 -4.96 -9.48
C GLY A 128 -1.17 -5.88 -10.31
N THR A 129 -0.95 -5.97 -11.63
CA THR A 129 -1.67 -6.93 -12.49
C THR A 129 -1.28 -8.37 -12.16
N SER A 130 0.02 -8.63 -11.96
CA SER A 130 0.50 -9.96 -11.57
C SER A 130 -0.11 -10.43 -10.26
N LEU A 131 -0.38 -9.52 -9.31
CA LEU A 131 -1.07 -9.84 -8.07
C LEU A 131 -2.45 -10.46 -8.30
N SER A 132 -3.19 -10.01 -9.31
CA SER A 132 -4.51 -10.55 -9.65
C SER A 132 -4.43 -11.84 -10.48
N THR A 133 -3.47 -11.93 -11.39
CA THR A 133 -3.44 -13.01 -12.39
C THR A 133 -2.65 -14.23 -11.93
N SER A 134 -1.56 -14.02 -11.19
CA SER A 134 -0.62 -15.07 -10.81
C SER A 134 -0.92 -15.67 -9.44
N PHE A 135 -1.62 -14.92 -8.57
CA PHE A 135 -1.92 -15.33 -7.19
C PHE A 135 -3.36 -14.97 -6.77
N PRO A 136 -4.38 -15.45 -7.50
CA PRO A 136 -5.79 -15.13 -7.21
C PRO A 136 -6.24 -15.52 -5.80
N GLU A 137 -5.61 -16.53 -5.19
CA GLU A 137 -5.87 -16.97 -3.81
C GLU A 137 -5.62 -15.88 -2.76
N HIS A 138 -4.69 -14.95 -3.01
CA HIS A 138 -4.37 -13.88 -2.08
C HIS A 138 -5.53 -12.91 -1.84
N GLU A 139 -6.47 -12.81 -2.78
CA GLU A 139 -7.69 -12.03 -2.60
C GLU A 139 -8.47 -12.48 -1.36
N LYS A 140 -8.47 -13.80 -1.10
CA LYS A 140 -9.18 -14.40 0.03
C LYS A 140 -8.30 -14.47 1.28
N GLU A 141 -7.02 -14.82 1.13
CA GLU A 141 -6.11 -15.00 2.26
C GLU A 141 -5.65 -13.67 2.88
N TYR A 142 -5.40 -12.65 2.05
CA TYR A 142 -4.85 -11.37 2.46
C TYR A 142 -5.63 -10.20 1.82
N PRO A 143 -6.94 -10.09 2.08
CA PRO A 143 -7.81 -9.12 1.40
C PRO A 143 -7.35 -7.67 1.57
N SER A 144 -6.78 -7.31 2.73
CA SER A 144 -6.28 -5.96 2.97
C SER A 144 -5.06 -5.60 2.11
N LEU A 145 -4.14 -6.54 1.90
CA LEU A 145 -2.97 -6.34 1.05
C LEU A 145 -3.37 -6.30 -0.42
N PHE A 146 -4.26 -7.21 -0.81
CA PHE A 146 -4.81 -7.27 -2.16
C PHE A 146 -5.51 -5.97 -2.57
N LEU A 147 -6.44 -5.47 -1.75
CA LEU A 147 -7.19 -4.24 -2.05
C LEU A 147 -6.28 -3.01 -2.15
N ARG A 148 -5.23 -2.92 -1.32
CA ARG A 148 -4.24 -1.84 -1.43
C ARG A 148 -3.45 -1.93 -2.74
N GLY A 149 -3.09 -3.14 -3.17
CA GLY A 149 -2.48 -3.40 -4.47
C GLY A 149 -3.39 -2.96 -5.63
N GLN A 150 -4.68 -3.35 -5.59
CA GLN A 150 -5.67 -2.94 -6.59
C GLN A 150 -5.85 -1.42 -6.67
N PHE A 151 -5.88 -0.76 -5.52
CA PHE A 151 -5.99 0.69 -5.49
C PHE A 151 -4.79 1.38 -6.16
N LEU A 152 -3.55 0.96 -5.83
CA LEU A 152 -2.35 1.52 -6.46
C LEU A 152 -2.25 1.18 -7.97
N LEU A 153 -2.68 -0.03 -8.38
CA LEU A 153 -2.85 -0.41 -9.78
C LEU A 153 -3.84 0.53 -10.48
N GLY A 154 -4.98 0.80 -9.86
CA GLY A 154 -6.01 1.68 -10.37
C GLY A 154 -5.53 3.11 -10.57
N LEU A 155 -4.87 3.67 -9.55
CA LEU A 155 -4.27 5.01 -9.62
C LEU A 155 -3.19 5.11 -10.71
N SER A 156 -2.29 4.13 -10.78
CA SER A 156 -1.20 4.15 -11.76
C SER A 156 -1.72 3.97 -13.17
N SER A 157 -2.73 3.13 -13.34
CA SER A 157 -3.45 2.96 -14.62
C SER A 157 -4.16 4.23 -15.04
N LEU A 158 -4.71 5.01 -14.09
CA LEU A 158 -5.20 6.36 -14.38
C LEU A 158 -4.05 7.26 -14.85
N ILE A 159 -2.93 7.30 -14.16
CA ILE A 159 -1.80 8.17 -14.55
C ILE A 159 -1.31 7.83 -15.97
N GLU A 160 -1.19 6.55 -16.31
CA GLU A 160 -0.75 6.09 -17.64
C GLU A 160 -1.84 6.18 -18.74
N GLY A 161 -3.07 6.59 -18.41
CA GLY A 161 -4.17 6.66 -19.39
C GLY A 161 -4.89 5.33 -19.67
N SER A 162 -4.49 4.23 -19.02
CA SER A 162 -5.14 2.90 -19.12
C SER A 162 -6.46 2.84 -18.34
N ASN A 163 -7.45 3.59 -18.80
CA ASN A 163 -8.73 3.82 -18.11
C ASN A 163 -9.51 2.55 -17.78
N GLU A 164 -9.58 1.59 -18.69
CA GLU A 164 -10.33 0.35 -18.47
C GLU A 164 -9.69 -0.51 -17.37
N LEU A 165 -8.35 -0.57 -17.36
CA LEU A 165 -7.63 -1.26 -16.30
C LEU A 165 -7.82 -0.56 -14.95
N ALA A 166 -7.82 0.79 -14.96
CA ALA A 166 -8.12 1.55 -13.75
C ALA A 166 -9.52 1.26 -13.22
N LEU A 167 -10.52 1.24 -14.10
CA LEU A 167 -11.90 0.94 -13.75
C LEU A 167 -12.03 -0.46 -13.15
N SER A 168 -11.43 -1.46 -13.80
CA SER A 168 -11.41 -2.85 -13.35
C SER A 168 -10.77 -2.99 -11.96
N ALA A 169 -9.59 -2.40 -11.76
CA ALA A 169 -8.88 -2.48 -10.49
C ALA A 169 -9.63 -1.77 -9.35
N LEU A 170 -10.16 -0.56 -9.60
CA LEU A 170 -10.90 0.22 -8.60
C LEU A 170 -12.28 -0.40 -8.27
N ALA A 171 -12.87 -1.18 -9.18
CA ALA A 171 -14.10 -1.93 -8.92
C ALA A 171 -13.96 -2.96 -7.79
N ALA A 172 -12.74 -3.42 -7.49
CA ALA A 172 -12.50 -4.33 -6.37
C ALA A 172 -12.75 -3.68 -5.00
N ILE A 173 -12.72 -2.34 -4.92
CA ILE A 173 -12.87 -1.59 -3.67
C ILE A 173 -14.36 -1.34 -3.36
N THR A 174 -15.06 -2.38 -2.90
CA THR A 174 -16.49 -2.30 -2.52
C THR A 174 -16.65 -2.12 -1.00
N PRO A 175 -17.81 -1.60 -0.53
CA PRO A 175 -18.08 -1.47 0.90
C PRO A 175 -17.90 -2.78 1.68
N GLU A 176 -18.44 -3.90 1.16
CA GLU A 176 -18.42 -5.20 1.83
C GLU A 176 -17.00 -5.75 1.96
N ARG A 177 -16.17 -5.55 0.93
CA ARG A 177 -14.78 -6.00 0.91
C ARG A 177 -13.90 -5.15 1.79
N THR A 178 -14.08 -3.83 1.75
CA THR A 178 -13.32 -2.89 2.56
C THR A 178 -13.68 -2.98 4.05
N GLU A 179 -14.93 -3.25 4.40
CA GLU A 179 -15.35 -3.51 5.78
C GLU A 179 -14.64 -4.74 6.35
N LYS A 180 -14.72 -5.88 5.65
CA LYS A 180 -14.00 -7.11 6.05
C LYS A 180 -12.49 -6.93 6.18
N ALA A 181 -11.91 -6.02 5.40
CA ALA A 181 -10.48 -5.75 5.38
C ALA A 181 -10.04 -4.59 6.32
N ASN A 182 -10.97 -3.95 7.04
CA ASN A 182 -10.71 -2.72 7.82
C ASN A 182 -10.11 -1.57 6.97
N LEU A 183 -10.62 -1.39 5.75
CA LEU A 183 -10.17 -0.40 4.76
C LEU A 183 -11.31 0.52 4.28
N VAL A 184 -12.38 0.70 5.06
CA VAL A 184 -13.54 1.54 4.68
C VAL A 184 -13.11 2.97 4.30
N TRP A 185 -12.05 3.49 4.92
CA TRP A 185 -11.45 4.78 4.59
C TRP A 185 -10.99 4.91 3.12
N LEU A 186 -10.80 3.81 2.40
CA LEU A 186 -10.40 3.78 0.99
C LEU A 186 -11.56 4.08 0.04
N LEU A 187 -12.81 3.88 0.48
CA LEU A 187 -14.01 4.03 -0.34
C LEU A 187 -14.17 5.41 -0.97
N PRO A 188 -14.07 6.54 -0.25
CA PRO A 188 -14.21 7.85 -0.88
C PRO A 188 -13.15 8.05 -1.98
N TYR A 189 -11.89 7.76 -1.69
CA TYR A 189 -10.82 7.85 -2.70
C TYR A 189 -11.13 6.98 -3.92
N SER A 190 -11.46 5.70 -3.71
CA SER A 190 -11.75 4.79 -4.82
C SER A 190 -12.94 5.29 -5.66
N ARG A 191 -14.03 5.75 -5.04
CA ARG A 191 -15.21 6.26 -5.76
C ARG A 191 -14.87 7.49 -6.60
N TYR A 192 -14.07 8.41 -6.09
CA TYR A 192 -13.61 9.57 -6.85
C TYR A 192 -12.80 9.14 -8.08
N TYR A 193 -11.77 8.31 -7.88
CA TYR A 193 -10.90 7.86 -8.97
C TYR A 193 -11.63 6.96 -9.97
N TYR A 194 -12.60 6.16 -9.52
CA TYR A 194 -13.47 5.36 -10.37
C TYR A 194 -14.36 6.26 -11.25
N GLY A 195 -14.96 7.29 -10.67
CA GLY A 195 -15.69 8.32 -11.41
C GLY A 195 -14.80 9.07 -12.42
N TRP A 196 -13.54 9.34 -12.08
CA TRP A 196 -12.57 9.94 -12.99
C TRP A 196 -12.21 9.00 -14.15
N ALA A 197 -12.03 7.70 -13.90
CA ALA A 197 -11.82 6.71 -14.96
C ALA A 197 -13.01 6.68 -15.93
N LEU A 198 -14.24 6.66 -15.41
CA LEU A 198 -15.47 6.72 -16.22
C LEU A 198 -15.56 8.01 -17.05
N PHE A 199 -15.23 9.16 -16.46
CA PHE A 199 -15.20 10.43 -17.16
C PHE A 199 -14.23 10.41 -18.35
N ARG A 200 -13.01 9.89 -18.16
CA ARG A 200 -12.02 9.79 -19.25
C ARG A 200 -12.40 8.77 -20.32
N LEU A 201 -13.24 7.80 -19.99
CA LEU A 201 -13.89 6.89 -20.94
C LEU A 201 -15.11 7.50 -21.62
N LYS A 202 -15.43 8.78 -21.35
CA LYS A 202 -16.64 9.48 -21.84
C LYS A 202 -17.95 8.81 -21.40
N ARG A 203 -17.91 7.98 -20.35
CA ARG A 203 -19.09 7.37 -19.73
C ARG A 203 -19.70 8.33 -18.73
N PHE A 204 -20.14 9.49 -19.23
CA PHE A 204 -20.52 10.64 -18.41
C PHE A 204 -21.71 10.36 -17.49
N ALA A 205 -22.71 9.60 -17.96
CA ALA A 205 -23.87 9.20 -17.15
C ALA A 205 -23.46 8.34 -15.95
N ASP A 206 -22.62 7.33 -16.16
CA ASP A 206 -22.10 6.45 -15.11
C ASP A 206 -21.23 7.25 -14.12
N ALA A 207 -20.36 8.12 -14.65
CA ALA A 207 -19.50 8.98 -13.84
C ALA A 207 -20.33 9.90 -12.95
N ALA A 208 -21.33 10.59 -13.50
CA ALA A 208 -22.23 11.46 -12.75
C ALA A 208 -22.95 10.72 -11.62
N LYS A 209 -23.40 9.48 -11.86
CA LYS A 209 -24.04 8.64 -10.83
C LYS A 209 -23.09 8.32 -9.67
N VAL A 210 -21.87 7.88 -9.98
CA VAL A 210 -20.88 7.54 -8.94
C VAL A 210 -20.45 8.78 -8.15
N LEU A 211 -20.15 9.89 -8.84
CA LEU A 211 -19.70 11.14 -8.23
C LEU A 211 -20.82 11.80 -7.40
N GLY A 212 -22.07 11.75 -7.89
CA GLY A 212 -23.23 12.17 -7.12
C GLY A 212 -23.40 11.38 -5.82
N SER A 213 -23.24 10.05 -5.88
CA SER A 213 -23.28 9.21 -4.68
C SER A 213 -22.16 9.53 -3.68
N PHE A 214 -20.97 9.91 -4.17
CA PHE A 214 -19.86 10.34 -3.33
C PHE A 214 -20.24 11.60 -2.55
N ILE A 215 -20.79 12.62 -3.23
CA ILE A 215 -21.11 13.91 -2.61
C ILE A 215 -22.15 13.75 -1.49
N LEU A 216 -23.09 12.82 -1.65
CA LEU A 216 -24.09 12.49 -0.62
C LEU A 216 -23.51 11.68 0.53
N SER A 217 -22.61 10.72 0.24
CA SER A 217 -22.06 9.81 1.26
C SER A 217 -20.91 10.42 2.05
N TYR A 218 -20.21 11.41 1.48
CA TYR A 218 -18.98 11.96 2.02
C TYR A 218 -18.97 13.51 1.94
N PRO A 219 -19.94 14.18 2.58
CA PRO A 219 -20.16 15.62 2.46
C PRO A 219 -19.03 16.51 3.04
N ASP A 220 -18.15 15.95 3.87
CA ASP A 220 -17.03 16.68 4.49
C ASP A 220 -15.66 16.18 4.00
N HIS A 221 -15.63 15.31 2.97
CA HIS A 221 -14.38 14.72 2.51
C HIS A 221 -13.55 15.72 1.68
N PRO A 222 -12.21 15.76 1.82
CA PRO A 222 -11.34 16.69 1.07
C PRO A 222 -11.42 16.62 -0.46
N LEU A 223 -12.01 15.55 -1.01
CA LEU A 223 -12.23 15.38 -2.46
C LEU A 223 -13.60 15.89 -2.93
N LYS A 224 -14.44 16.45 -2.04
CA LYS A 224 -15.78 16.91 -2.40
C LYS A 224 -15.74 17.99 -3.48
N GLY A 225 -14.93 19.03 -3.34
CA GLY A 225 -14.77 20.06 -4.37
C GLY A 225 -14.36 19.47 -5.73
N ASN A 226 -13.32 18.61 -5.75
CA ASN A 226 -12.90 17.91 -6.97
C ASN A 226 -14.02 17.02 -7.56
N THR A 227 -14.84 16.41 -6.71
CA THR A 227 -15.97 15.58 -7.12
C THR A 227 -17.11 16.42 -7.70
N LEU A 228 -17.44 17.57 -7.09
CA LEU A 228 -18.42 18.53 -7.59
C LEU A 228 -18.00 19.05 -8.96
N TYR A 229 -16.74 19.45 -9.11
CA TYR A 229 -16.16 19.88 -10.37
C TYR A 229 -16.31 18.82 -11.46
N LEU A 230 -15.86 17.59 -11.19
CA LEU A 230 -15.93 16.51 -12.16
C LEU A 230 -17.38 16.12 -12.51
N ALA A 231 -18.29 16.10 -11.53
CA ALA A 231 -19.72 15.86 -11.74
C ALA A 231 -20.37 16.95 -12.60
N GLY A 232 -20.02 18.23 -12.37
CA GLY A 232 -20.46 19.35 -13.20
C GLY A 232 -20.05 19.16 -14.66
N TRP A 233 -18.80 18.74 -14.91
CA TRP A 233 -18.34 18.42 -16.26
C TRP A 233 -19.02 17.19 -16.85
N CYS A 234 -19.36 16.17 -16.07
CA CYS A 234 -20.16 15.03 -16.54
C CYS A 234 -21.53 15.51 -17.04
N HIS A 235 -22.22 16.37 -16.29
CA HIS A 235 -23.53 16.91 -16.69
C HIS A 235 -23.43 17.85 -17.89
N PHE A 236 -22.38 18.66 -17.97
CA PHE A 236 -22.12 19.53 -19.13
C PHE A 236 -21.96 18.72 -20.42
N ASN A 237 -21.17 17.64 -20.39
CA ASN A 237 -20.97 16.77 -21.55
C ASN A 237 -22.21 15.93 -21.92
N GLN A 238 -23.21 15.89 -21.04
CA GLN A 238 -24.52 15.28 -21.31
C GLN A 238 -25.56 16.33 -21.74
N GLU A 239 -25.15 17.58 -21.98
CA GLU A 239 -26.04 18.71 -22.31
C GLU A 239 -27.06 19.07 -21.21
N GLU A 240 -26.85 18.55 -19.99
CA GLU A 240 -27.66 18.84 -18.81
C GLU A 240 -27.16 20.12 -18.12
N TYR A 241 -27.14 21.24 -18.85
CA TYR A 241 -26.49 22.47 -18.41
C TYR A 241 -27.03 23.03 -17.09
N SER A 242 -28.33 22.89 -16.83
CA SER A 242 -28.94 23.32 -15.56
C SER A 242 -28.37 22.56 -14.36
N LYS A 243 -28.16 21.25 -14.50
CA LYS A 243 -27.50 20.44 -13.46
C LYS A 243 -26.02 20.82 -13.36
N ALA A 244 -25.33 20.98 -14.48
CA ALA A 244 -23.92 21.37 -14.49
C ALA A 244 -23.69 22.68 -13.71
N VAL A 245 -24.50 23.70 -13.96
CA VAL A 245 -24.49 24.97 -13.21
C VAL A 245 -24.68 24.73 -11.72
N SER A 246 -25.68 23.93 -11.32
CA SER A 246 -25.91 23.61 -9.90
C SER A 246 -24.69 22.97 -9.22
N PHE A 247 -23.99 22.04 -9.89
CA PHE A 247 -22.77 21.44 -9.35
C PHE A 247 -21.60 22.43 -9.24
N PHE A 248 -21.43 23.32 -10.24
CA PHE A 248 -20.38 24.35 -10.20
C PHE A 248 -20.67 25.45 -9.17
N SER A 249 -21.93 25.86 -8.96
CA SER A 249 -22.28 26.86 -7.94
C SER A 249 -21.99 26.35 -6.52
N ARG A 250 -22.28 25.08 -6.25
CA ARG A 250 -21.94 24.45 -4.96
C ARG A 250 -20.44 24.38 -4.72
N LEU A 251 -19.62 24.34 -5.77
CA LEU A 251 -18.17 24.40 -5.66
C LEU A 251 -17.69 25.82 -5.28
N SER A 252 -18.25 26.86 -5.91
CA SER A 252 -17.89 28.25 -5.59
C SER A 252 -18.26 28.65 -4.16
N GLU A 253 -19.35 28.11 -3.63
CA GLU A 253 -19.74 28.31 -2.22
C GLU A 253 -18.72 27.70 -1.25
N GLU A 254 -18.11 26.55 -1.59
CA GLU A 254 -17.07 25.92 -0.77
C GLU A 254 -15.73 26.69 -0.78
N GLU A 255 -15.34 27.25 -1.92
CA GLU A 255 -14.10 28.04 -2.04
C GLU A 255 -14.21 29.38 -1.28
N ASP A 256 -15.40 29.98 -1.30
CA ASP A 256 -15.68 31.23 -0.56
C ASP A 256 -15.73 31.01 0.96
N ASP A 257 -16.28 29.87 1.44
CA ASP A 257 -16.30 29.52 2.87
C ASP A 257 -14.91 29.20 3.46
N LEU A 258 -13.94 28.83 2.62
CA LEU A 258 -12.54 28.59 3.01
C LEU A 258 -11.68 29.86 3.00
N GLY A 259 -12.23 31.02 2.59
CA GLY A 259 -11.54 32.30 2.62
C GLY A 259 -10.36 32.43 1.66
N LEU A 260 -10.31 31.63 0.60
CA LEU A 260 -9.23 31.62 -0.39
C LEU A 260 -9.56 32.56 -1.56
N LYS A 261 -9.57 33.87 -1.31
CA LYS A 261 -9.50 34.92 -2.36
C LYS A 261 -8.23 35.73 -2.23
#